data_AF-A0A2N8TBW1-F1
#
_entry.id   AF-A0A2N8TBW1-F1
#
_cell.length_a   1.000
_cell.length_b   1.000
_cell.length_c   1.000
_cell.angle_alpha   90.00
_cell.angle_beta   90.00
_cell.angle_gamma   90.00
#
_symmetry.space_group_name_H-M   'P 1'
#
loop_
_entity.id
_entity.type
_entity.pdbx_description
1 polymer ?
#
loop_
_entity_poly.entity_id
_entity_poly.type
_entity_poly.pdbx_seq_one_letter_code
_entity_poly.pdbx_strand_id
1 'polypeptide(L)'
;MAQQHLDPTDPRSRHAGPVPTGDALAGYLRAQATEFLRALRLHRETGSGANGSEGSAEAARALRRSARRISAGLHTFQSLLDSDWCEAMRPELAWVSGTLAMEHAYTARLERLLSALHAMMAD
;
A
#
# COMPACT_ATOMS: atom_id res chain seq x y z
N MET A 1 15.98 13.54 57.67
CA MET A 1 16.39 12.90 56.41
C MET A 1 15.41 11.76 56.13
N ALA A 2 14.37 12.00 55.34
CA ALA A 2 13.39 10.99 54.95
C ALA A 2 13.50 10.78 53.44
N GLN A 3 13.96 9.59 53.04
CA GLN A 3 14.10 9.19 51.64
C GLN A 3 12.71 9.06 51.00
N GLN A 4 12.45 9.85 49.96
CA GLN A 4 11.29 9.70 49.09
C GLN A 4 11.54 8.52 48.16
N HIS A 5 10.82 7.42 48.42
CA HIS A 5 10.75 6.25 47.55
C HIS A 5 9.87 6.60 46.34
N LEU A 6 10.49 6.85 45.17
CA LEU A 6 9.79 7.01 43.90
C LEU A 6 9.36 5.63 43.39
N ASP A 7 8.06 5.41 43.25
CA ASP A 7 7.49 4.24 42.58
C ASP A 7 7.91 4.22 41.10
N PRO A 8 8.37 3.09 40.53
CA PRO A 8 8.75 3.02 39.13
C PRO A 8 7.46 2.98 38.29
N THR A 9 7.15 4.10 37.64
CA THR A 9 6.09 4.14 36.63
C THR A 9 6.48 3.20 35.49
N ASP A 10 5.79 2.06 35.36
CA ASP A 10 6.01 1.11 34.26
C ASP A 10 5.81 1.82 32.92
N PRO A 11 6.86 2.01 32.10
CA PRO A 11 6.76 2.69 30.82
C PRO A 11 5.88 1.95 29.81
N ARG A 12 5.51 0.68 30.06
CA ARG A 12 4.65 -0.10 29.17
C ARG A 12 3.19 0.33 29.20
N SER A 13 2.73 0.93 30.30
CA SER A 13 1.33 1.39 30.41
C SER A 13 1.01 2.57 29.49
N ARG A 14 2.03 3.27 28.95
CA ARG A 14 1.87 4.40 28.03
C ARG A 14 1.66 4.00 26.56
N HIS A 15 1.78 2.70 26.25
CA HIS A 15 1.67 2.16 24.89
C HIS A 15 0.46 1.24 24.68
N ALA A 16 -0.42 1.09 25.68
CA ALA A 16 -1.71 0.45 25.50
C ALA A 16 -2.65 1.41 24.75
N GLY A 17 -2.39 1.60 23.45
CA GLY A 17 -3.39 2.17 22.54
C GLY A 17 -4.66 1.31 22.55
N PRO A 18 -5.81 1.84 22.10
CA PRO A 18 -7.05 1.08 22.05
C PRO A 18 -6.81 -0.26 21.34
N VAL A 19 -7.24 -1.36 21.94
CA VAL A 19 -7.20 -2.68 21.30
C VAL A 19 -7.93 -2.54 19.97
N PRO A 20 -7.28 -2.79 18.82
CA PRO A 20 -7.93 -2.61 17.52
C PRO A 20 -9.13 -3.58 17.44
N THR A 21 -10.32 -3.02 17.50
CA THR A 21 -11.59 -3.74 17.35
C THR A 21 -11.91 -3.98 15.88
N GLY A 22 -12.84 -4.91 15.60
CA GLY A 22 -13.31 -5.19 14.24
C GLY A 22 -13.75 -3.93 13.47
N ASP A 23 -14.29 -2.93 14.17
CA ASP A 23 -14.68 -1.64 13.58
C ASP A 23 -13.49 -0.83 13.06
N ALA A 24 -12.34 -0.88 13.74
CA ALA A 24 -11.12 -0.21 13.30
C ALA A 24 -10.59 -0.86 12.01
N LEU A 25 -10.64 -2.19 11.92
CA LEU A 25 -10.29 -2.93 10.70
C LEU A 25 -11.25 -2.60 9.55
N ALA A 26 -12.56 -2.59 9.81
CA ALA A 26 -13.56 -2.24 8.80
C ALA A 26 -13.38 -0.79 8.31
N GLY A 27 -13.09 0.15 9.21
CA GLY A 27 -12.73 1.53 8.87
C GLY A 27 -11.48 1.60 7.99
N TYR A 28 -10.43 0.86 8.36
CA TYR A 28 -9.19 0.79 7.59
C TYR A 28 -9.39 0.22 6.17
N LEU A 29 -10.09 -0.91 6.05
CA LEU A 29 -10.34 -1.56 4.75
C LEU A 29 -11.19 -0.67 3.85
N ARG A 30 -12.21 0.00 4.39
CA ARG A 30 -13.01 1.00 3.65
C ARG A 30 -12.14 2.14 3.14
N ALA A 31 -11.28 2.70 4.00
CA ALA A 31 -10.36 3.76 3.58
C ALA A 31 -9.42 3.29 2.45
N GLN A 32 -8.85 2.09 2.55
CA GLN A 32 -8.01 1.55 1.48
C GLN A 32 -8.79 1.32 0.18
N ALA A 33 -10.04 0.83 0.26
CA ALA A 33 -10.89 0.66 -0.92
C ALA A 33 -11.22 2.00 -1.59
N THR A 34 -11.47 3.07 -0.82
CA THR A 34 -11.67 4.41 -1.37
C THR A 34 -10.42 4.92 -2.09
N GLU A 35 -9.24 4.74 -1.50
CA GLU A 35 -7.98 5.11 -2.16
C GLU A 35 -7.74 4.31 -3.44
N PHE A 36 -8.08 3.01 -3.44
CA PHE A 36 -8.02 2.17 -4.64
C PHE A 36 -8.91 2.71 -5.75
N LEU A 37 -10.19 2.99 -5.46
CA LEU A 37 -11.14 3.50 -6.46
C LEU A 37 -10.75 4.90 -6.96
N ARG A 38 -10.23 5.77 -6.08
CA ARG A 38 -9.72 7.09 -6.47
C ARG A 38 -8.53 6.97 -7.42
N ALA A 39 -7.55 6.13 -7.08
CA ALA A 39 -6.38 5.88 -7.92
C ALA A 39 -6.77 5.28 -9.27
N LEU A 40 -7.74 4.36 -9.29
CA LEU A 40 -8.26 3.76 -10.53
C LEU A 40 -8.90 4.80 -11.45
N ARG A 41 -9.71 5.71 -10.90
CA ARG A 41 -10.30 6.81 -11.67
C ARG A 41 -9.22 7.70 -12.28
N LEU A 42 -8.25 8.13 -11.46
CA LEU A 42 -7.15 8.97 -11.91
C LEU A 42 -6.29 8.29 -12.99
N HIS A 43 -6.00 7.00 -12.83
CA HIS A 43 -5.24 6.23 -13.81
C HIS A 43 -5.96 6.15 -15.17
N ARG A 44 -7.30 6.02 -15.18
CA ARG A 44 -8.10 6.06 -16.41
C ARG A 44 -8.13 7.44 -17.07
N GLU A 45 -8.17 8.51 -16.27
CA GLU A 45 -8.17 9.90 -16.76
C GLU A 45 -6.80 10.29 -17.36
N THR A 46 -5.71 9.80 -16.78
CA THR A 46 -4.34 10.11 -17.21
C THR A 46 -3.86 9.22 -18.37
N GLY A 47 -4.36 7.99 -18.47
CA GLY A 47 -4.03 7.07 -19.57
C GLY A 47 -4.58 7.46 -20.95
N SER A 48 -5.52 8.40 -21.05
CA SER A 48 -6.11 8.84 -22.33
C SER A 48 -5.51 10.14 -22.91
N GLY A 49 -4.52 10.75 -22.25
CA GLY A 49 -3.99 12.07 -22.62
C GLY A 49 -2.52 12.06 -23.03
N ALA A 50 -2.16 12.87 -24.03
CA ALA A 50 -0.80 12.98 -24.60
C ALA A 50 0.27 13.55 -23.63
N ASN A 51 -0.13 14.12 -22.48
CA ASN A 51 0.77 14.70 -21.47
C ASN A 51 0.84 13.87 -20.16
N GLY A 52 0.31 12.64 -20.15
CA GLY A 52 -0.11 11.93 -18.92
C GLY A 52 0.87 10.97 -18.24
N SER A 53 2.15 10.90 -18.65
CA SER A 53 3.08 9.83 -18.21
C SER A 53 3.31 9.80 -16.68
N GLU A 54 3.70 10.92 -16.06
CA GLU A 54 4.03 10.95 -14.63
C GLU A 54 2.79 10.81 -13.74
N GLY A 55 1.69 11.47 -14.10
CA GLY A 55 0.41 11.36 -13.40
C GLY A 55 -0.18 9.95 -13.47
N SER A 56 -0.05 9.28 -14.62
CA SER A 56 -0.45 7.89 -14.80
C SER A 56 0.40 6.94 -13.94
N ALA A 57 1.73 7.15 -13.92
CA ALA A 57 2.63 6.35 -13.11
C ALA A 57 2.35 6.49 -11.61
N GLU A 58 2.08 7.71 -11.11
CA GLU A 58 1.74 7.90 -9.69
C GLU A 58 0.37 7.32 -9.34
N ALA A 59 -0.62 7.42 -10.24
CA ALA A 59 -1.91 6.77 -10.07
C ALA A 59 -1.77 5.23 -10.02
N ALA A 60 -0.95 4.64 -10.90
CA ALA A 60 -0.66 3.20 -10.89
C ALA A 60 0.06 2.77 -9.59
N ARG A 61 0.98 3.59 -9.08
CA ARG A 61 1.66 3.34 -7.79
C ARG A 61 0.67 3.40 -6.62
N ALA A 62 -0.23 4.38 -6.60
CA ALA A 62 -1.27 4.49 -5.57
C ALA A 62 -2.25 3.32 -5.61
N LEU A 63 -2.65 2.88 -6.81
CA LEU A 63 -3.51 1.72 -7.04
C LEU A 63 -2.84 0.42 -6.52
N ARG A 64 -1.57 0.21 -6.86
CA ARG A 64 -0.79 -0.94 -6.36
C ARG A 64 -0.64 -0.91 -4.84
N ARG A 65 -0.36 0.27 -4.25
CA ARG A 65 -0.16 0.44 -2.81
C ARG A 65 -1.43 0.10 -2.04
N SER A 66 -2.58 0.61 -2.46
CA SER A 66 -3.87 0.30 -1.83
C SER A 66 -4.23 -1.18 -1.97
N ALA A 67 -4.06 -1.79 -3.16
CA ALA A 67 -4.30 -3.23 -3.38
C ALA A 67 -3.47 -4.12 -2.43
N ARG A 68 -2.16 -3.83 -2.29
CA ARG A 68 -1.28 -4.57 -1.36
C ARG A 68 -1.70 -4.40 0.10
N ARG A 69 -2.16 -3.20 0.49
CA ARG A 69 -2.61 -2.92 1.86
C ARG A 69 -3.92 -3.63 2.20
N ILE A 70 -4.84 -3.75 1.24
CA ILE A 70 -6.06 -4.54 1.39
C ILE A 70 -5.68 -6.02 1.53
N SER A 71 -4.91 -6.58 0.59
CA SER A 71 -4.49 -7.99 0.62
C SER A 71 -3.76 -8.36 1.92
N ALA A 72 -2.85 -7.50 2.39
CA ALA A 72 -2.17 -7.69 3.68
C ALA A 72 -3.15 -7.63 4.87
N GLY A 73 -4.12 -6.70 4.86
CA GLY A 73 -5.17 -6.65 5.87
C GLY A 73 -6.01 -7.92 5.91
N LEU A 74 -6.43 -8.43 4.74
CA LEU A 74 -7.17 -9.69 4.63
C LEU A 74 -6.37 -10.87 5.17
N HIS A 75 -5.07 -10.93 4.85
CA HIS A 75 -4.22 -12.02 5.31
C HIS A 75 -3.99 -11.99 6.83
N THR A 76 -3.65 -10.81 7.38
CA THR A 76 -3.32 -10.67 8.81
C THR A 76 -4.54 -10.85 9.70
N PHE A 77 -5.70 -10.34 9.28
CA PHE A 77 -6.92 -10.34 10.08
C PHE A 77 -7.96 -11.36 9.58
N GLN A 78 -7.54 -12.39 8.84
CA GLN A 78 -8.41 -13.42 8.27
C GLN A 78 -9.36 -14.06 9.29
N SER A 79 -8.92 -14.23 10.54
CA SER A 79 -9.74 -14.84 11.60
C SER A 79 -10.91 -13.97 12.07
N LEU A 80 -10.91 -12.68 11.72
CA LEU A 80 -11.96 -11.71 12.05
C LEU A 80 -12.90 -11.43 10.87
N LEU A 81 -12.65 -12.06 9.72
CA LEU A 81 -13.33 -11.80 8.45
C LEU A 81 -13.97 -13.09 7.94
N ASP A 82 -14.89 -12.94 6.99
CA ASP A 82 -15.46 -14.08 6.27
C ASP A 82 -14.34 -14.79 5.48
N SER A 83 -14.12 -16.08 5.80
CA SER A 83 -13.01 -16.86 5.26
C SER A 83 -13.16 -17.08 3.76
N ASP A 84 -14.37 -17.39 3.29
CA ASP A 84 -14.63 -17.68 1.88
C ASP A 84 -14.43 -16.42 1.03
N TRP A 85 -14.89 -15.27 1.51
CA TRP A 85 -14.66 -13.98 0.87
C TRP A 85 -13.18 -13.60 0.83
N CYS A 86 -12.43 -13.82 1.91
CA CYS A 86 -10.99 -13.56 1.94
C CYS A 86 -10.24 -14.44 0.93
N GLU A 87 -10.54 -15.74 0.89
CA GLU A 87 -9.90 -16.68 -0.04
C GLU A 87 -10.24 -16.36 -1.50
N ALA A 88 -11.46 -15.88 -1.78
CA ALA A 88 -11.82 -15.40 -3.12
C ALA A 88 -11.09 -14.10 -3.51
N MET A 89 -10.88 -13.17 -2.57
CA MET A 89 -10.36 -11.83 -2.90
C MET A 89 -8.84 -11.70 -2.92
N ARG A 90 -8.14 -12.48 -2.11
CA ARG A 90 -6.68 -12.46 -2.04
C ARG A 90 -5.97 -12.74 -3.38
N PRO A 91 -6.34 -13.76 -4.18
CA PRO A 91 -5.68 -14.02 -5.46
C PRO A 91 -5.90 -12.89 -6.46
N GLU A 92 -7.10 -12.31 -6.50
CA GLU A 92 -7.42 -11.19 -7.40
C GLU A 92 -6.58 -9.94 -7.07
N LEU A 93 -6.47 -9.59 -5.78
CA LEU A 93 -5.63 -8.46 -5.35
C LEU A 93 -4.14 -8.72 -5.57
N ALA A 94 -3.69 -9.97 -5.41
CA ALA A 94 -2.32 -10.38 -5.72
C ALA A 94 -2.05 -10.24 -7.24
N TRP A 95 -2.97 -10.69 -8.07
CA TRP A 95 -2.88 -10.58 -9.52
C TRP A 95 -2.85 -9.11 -9.99
N VAL A 96 -3.77 -8.26 -9.51
CA VAL A 96 -3.78 -6.82 -9.85
C VAL A 96 -2.49 -6.14 -9.41
N SER A 97 -2.06 -6.35 -8.18
CA SER A 97 -0.85 -5.70 -7.65
C SER A 97 0.43 -6.19 -8.32
N GLY A 98 0.49 -7.45 -8.73
CA GLY A 98 1.58 -8.03 -9.52
C GLY A 98 1.65 -7.41 -10.92
N THR A 99 0.51 -7.31 -11.60
CA THR A 99 0.42 -6.71 -12.94
C THR A 99 0.92 -5.25 -12.93
N LEU A 100 0.44 -4.44 -11.98
CA LEU A 100 0.87 -3.05 -11.82
C LEU A 100 2.35 -2.93 -11.42
N ALA A 101 2.92 -3.92 -10.73
CA ALA A 101 4.33 -3.93 -10.39
C ALA A 101 5.21 -4.17 -11.63
N MET A 102 4.76 -5.03 -12.56
CA MET A 102 5.49 -5.31 -13.79
C MET A 102 5.59 -4.07 -14.68
N GLU A 103 4.50 -3.31 -14.85
CA GLU A 103 4.50 -2.06 -15.60
C GLU A 103 5.56 -1.10 -15.06
N HIS A 104 5.55 -0.86 -13.75
CA HIS A 104 6.55 -0.01 -13.10
C HIS A 104 7.99 -0.55 -13.24
N ALA A 105 8.18 -1.87 -13.12
CA ALA A 105 9.49 -2.50 -13.26
C ALA A 105 10.05 -2.35 -14.68
N TYR A 106 9.21 -2.43 -15.71
CA TYR A 106 9.63 -2.22 -17.09
C TYR A 106 10.05 -0.78 -17.34
N THR A 107 9.28 0.21 -16.84
CA THR A 107 9.65 1.63 -16.97
C THR A 107 10.98 1.92 -16.27
N ALA A 108 11.16 1.49 -15.02
CA ALA A 108 12.41 1.68 -14.29
C ALA A 108 13.60 0.96 -14.95
N ARG A 109 13.36 -0.20 -15.57
CA ARG A 109 14.39 -0.92 -16.33
C ARG A 109 14.77 -0.17 -17.60
N LEU A 110 13.80 0.39 -18.33
CA LEU A 110 14.05 1.18 -19.53
C LEU A 110 14.85 2.44 -19.20
N GLU A 111 14.45 3.20 -18.18
CA GLU A 111 15.18 4.38 -17.72
C GLU A 111 16.63 4.06 -17.40
N ARG A 112 16.86 3.00 -16.61
CA ARG A 112 18.22 2.53 -16.29
C ARG A 112 19.04 2.15 -17.52
N LEU A 113 18.43 1.50 -18.51
CA LEU A 113 19.11 1.11 -19.74
C LEU A 113 19.47 2.35 -20.59
N LEU A 114 18.55 3.29 -20.73
CA LEU A 114 18.80 4.54 -21.45
C LEU A 114 19.89 5.38 -20.77
N SER A 115 19.86 5.49 -19.43
CA SER A 115 20.91 6.17 -18.67
C SER A 115 22.28 5.50 -18.87
N ALA A 116 22.35 4.16 -18.85
CA ALA A 116 23.59 3.44 -19.10
C ALA A 116 24.10 3.64 -20.53
N LEU A 117 23.21 3.59 -21.53
CA LEU A 117 23.57 3.84 -22.92
C LEU A 117 24.08 5.27 -23.14
N HIS A 118 23.43 6.28 -22.55
CA HIS A 118 23.90 7.66 -22.62
C HIS A 118 25.27 7.83 -21.96
N ALA A 119 25.51 7.19 -20.82
CA ALA A 119 26.80 7.23 -20.15
C ALA A 119 27.91 6.58 -20.99
N MET A 120 27.62 5.46 -21.67
CA MET A 120 28.57 4.78 -22.55
C MET A 120 28.91 5.57 -23.82
N MET A 121 28.03 6.47 -24.28
CA MET A 121 28.27 7.31 -25.45
C MET A 121 28.98 8.63 -25.11
N ALA A 122 29.06 8.98 -23.82
CA ALA A 122 29.70 10.20 -23.33
C ALA A 122 31.18 10.02 -22.95
N ASP A 123 31.68 8.78 -23.05
CA ASP A 123 33.05 8.32 -22.80
C ASP A 123 33.67 7.84 -24.12
#